data_AF-A0AA50V1T1-F1
#
_entry.id   AF-A0AA50V1T1-F1
#
_cell.length_a   1.000
_cell.length_b   1.000
_cell.length_c   1.000
_cell.angle_alpha   90.00
_cell.angle_beta   90.00
_cell.angle_gamma   90.00
#
_symmetry.space_group_name_H-M   'P 1'
#
loop_
_entity.id
_entity.type
_entity.pdbx_description
1 polymer ?
#
loop_
_entity_poly.entity_id
_entity_poly.type
_entity_poly.pdbx_seq_one_letter_code
_entity_poly.pdbx_strand_id
1 'polypeptide(L)'
;KMVSSSTRVIQVTNIAPQATKDQMQTLFGYLGKIDDIRLYPTIRDVSCPVQSRICYVKYYDSTTVNVAQHMTNTVFIDRALIVIPMQSGEIPDEHKAIEMSSNGTLVPGLTTIEPRLPAHIINTLEGAPPSQVIQTYDPKIVAAGLPQYPALPAAYDSRKIEEVRRTLLLIDVGALTQQQIIDHFCQAGEVNYLRFCDRDIDQLKYALLEMTEQESVLKALQL
;
A
#
# COMPACT_ATOMS: atom_id res chain seq x y z
N LYS A 1 -25.79 -9.49 20.81
CA LYS A 1 -25.25 -10.85 20.53
C LYS A 1 -24.78 -10.88 19.08
N MET A 2 -23.50 -10.66 18.82
CA MET A 2 -22.92 -10.81 17.48
C MET A 2 -22.67 -12.30 17.26
N VAL A 3 -23.39 -12.90 16.33
CA VAL A 3 -23.14 -14.27 15.88
C VAL A 3 -21.83 -14.23 15.10
N SER A 4 -20.73 -14.70 15.68
CA SER A 4 -19.55 -14.98 14.87
C SER A 4 -19.90 -16.16 13.98
N SER A 5 -20.16 -15.89 12.71
CA SER A 5 -20.10 -16.93 11.69
C SER A 5 -18.69 -17.50 11.76
N SER A 6 -18.54 -18.71 12.28
CA SER A 6 -17.24 -19.37 12.46
C SER A 6 -16.73 -19.77 11.09
N THR A 7 -16.01 -18.86 10.43
CA THR A 7 -15.40 -19.13 9.13
C THR A 7 -14.35 -20.23 9.26
N ARG A 8 -14.16 -20.98 8.17
CA ARG A 8 -13.09 -21.98 8.02
C ARG A 8 -11.95 -21.48 7.16
N VAL A 9 -12.02 -20.24 6.67
CA VAL A 9 -11.06 -19.68 5.72
C VAL A 9 -10.30 -18.55 6.38
N ILE A 10 -8.99 -18.56 6.20
CA ILE A 10 -8.10 -17.44 6.52
C ILE A 10 -7.57 -16.81 5.24
N GLN A 11 -7.30 -15.52 5.33
CA GLN A 11 -6.51 -14.75 4.39
C GLN A 11 -5.15 -14.45 5.03
N VAL A 12 -4.09 -14.65 4.26
CA VAL A 12 -2.71 -14.39 4.66
C VAL A 12 -2.10 -13.39 3.68
N THR A 13 -1.61 -12.27 4.20
CA THR A 13 -0.98 -11.19 3.43
C THR A 13 0.37 -10.79 4.01
N ASN A 14 1.01 -9.78 3.40
CA ASN A 14 2.41 -9.42 3.62
C ASN A 14 3.39 -10.58 3.42
N ILE A 15 3.06 -11.49 2.49
CA ILE A 15 3.89 -12.65 2.20
C ILE A 15 5.09 -12.21 1.35
N ALA A 16 6.23 -12.83 1.60
CA ALA A 16 7.45 -12.66 0.82
C ALA A 16 7.21 -13.02 -0.68
N PRO A 17 7.66 -12.20 -1.66
CA PRO A 17 7.44 -12.45 -3.09
C PRO A 17 7.89 -13.83 -3.58
N GLN A 18 8.96 -14.34 -2.97
CA GLN A 18 9.61 -15.62 -3.24
C GLN A 18 8.89 -16.83 -2.63
N ALA A 19 7.97 -16.63 -1.67
CA ALA A 19 7.26 -17.73 -1.02
C ALA A 19 6.50 -18.60 -2.04
N THR A 20 6.49 -19.91 -1.82
CA THR A 20 5.80 -20.88 -2.68
C THR A 20 4.53 -21.43 -2.03
N LYS A 21 3.62 -21.98 -2.83
CA LYS A 21 2.39 -22.60 -2.33
C LYS A 21 2.71 -23.75 -1.37
N ASP A 22 3.69 -24.58 -1.69
CA ASP A 22 4.08 -25.74 -0.88
C ASP A 22 4.66 -25.32 0.48
N GLN A 23 5.42 -24.23 0.51
CA GLN A 23 5.93 -23.62 1.74
C GLN A 23 4.79 -23.13 2.64
N MET A 24 3.81 -22.42 2.05
CA MET A 24 2.61 -21.96 2.78
C MET A 24 1.77 -23.14 3.27
N GLN A 25 1.60 -24.18 2.44
CA GLN A 25 0.87 -25.39 2.78
C GLN A 25 1.52 -26.14 3.94
N THR A 26 2.86 -26.20 3.96
CA THR A 26 3.61 -26.81 5.06
C THR A 26 3.43 -26.02 6.35
N LEU A 27 3.64 -24.70 6.31
CA LEU A 27 3.51 -23.81 7.48
C LEU A 27 2.11 -23.89 8.10
N PHE A 28 1.08 -23.67 7.30
CA PHE A 28 -0.30 -23.65 7.79
C PHE A 28 -0.86 -25.06 8.03
N GLY A 29 -0.24 -26.09 7.47
CA GLY A 29 -0.56 -27.50 7.71
C GLY A 29 -0.18 -27.98 9.10
N TYR A 30 0.83 -27.37 9.75
CA TYR A 30 1.16 -27.65 11.15
C TYR A 30 0.07 -27.18 12.13
N LEU A 31 -0.78 -26.24 11.71
CA LEU A 31 -1.85 -25.68 12.55
C LEU A 31 -3.13 -26.53 12.50
N GLY A 32 -3.36 -27.24 11.39
CA GLY A 32 -4.48 -28.15 11.23
C GLY A 32 -4.67 -28.65 9.80
N LYS A 33 -5.64 -29.56 9.63
CA LYS A 33 -5.91 -30.19 8.33
C LYS A 33 -6.45 -29.16 7.32
N ILE A 34 -5.71 -28.96 6.23
CA ILE A 34 -6.09 -28.07 5.13
C ILE A 34 -7.04 -28.81 4.18
N ASP A 35 -8.15 -28.16 3.82
CA ASP A 35 -9.14 -28.58 2.81
C ASP A 35 -8.76 -28.04 1.43
N ASP A 36 -8.46 -26.74 1.32
CA ASP A 36 -7.98 -26.09 0.10
C ASP A 36 -6.99 -24.98 0.46
N ILE A 37 -6.00 -24.74 -0.41
CA ILE A 37 -5.04 -23.64 -0.29
C ILE A 37 -4.71 -23.06 -1.65
N ARG A 38 -4.79 -21.72 -1.74
CA ARG A 38 -4.51 -20.96 -2.97
C ARG A 38 -3.56 -19.83 -2.67
N LEU A 39 -2.52 -19.71 -3.49
CA LEU A 39 -1.55 -18.62 -3.44
C LEU A 39 -1.63 -17.87 -4.77
N TYR A 40 -1.93 -16.58 -4.69
CA TYR A 40 -2.02 -15.70 -5.85
C TYR A 40 -0.85 -14.69 -5.88
N PRO A 41 -0.41 -14.25 -7.07
CA PRO A 41 -0.82 -14.77 -8.38
C PRO A 41 -0.30 -16.19 -8.63
N THR A 42 -1.10 -17.00 -9.34
CA THR A 42 -0.77 -18.39 -9.71
C THR A 42 0.29 -18.44 -10.82
N ILE A 43 0.24 -17.47 -11.74
CA ILE A 43 1.19 -17.33 -12.83
C ILE A 43 2.27 -16.32 -12.42
N ARG A 44 3.53 -16.70 -12.61
CA ARG A 44 4.69 -15.82 -12.43
C ARG A 44 5.16 -15.41 -13.82
N ASP A 45 4.81 -14.21 -14.27
CA ASP A 45 5.41 -13.69 -15.49
C ASP A 45 6.82 -13.17 -15.19
N VAL A 46 7.80 -13.65 -15.95
CA VAL A 46 9.21 -13.27 -15.78
C VAL A 46 9.41 -11.80 -16.16
N SER A 47 8.53 -11.23 -17.01
CA SER A 47 8.60 -9.81 -17.37
C SER A 47 8.00 -8.86 -16.32
N CYS A 48 7.21 -9.36 -15.37
CA CYS A 48 6.52 -8.54 -14.37
C CYS A 48 6.83 -9.06 -12.95
N PRO A 49 7.75 -8.45 -12.20
CA PRO A 49 8.09 -8.92 -10.86
C PRO A 49 6.85 -8.89 -9.94
N VAL A 50 6.53 -10.03 -9.33
CA VAL A 50 5.44 -10.15 -8.36
C VAL A 50 5.80 -9.36 -7.10
N GLN A 51 5.16 -8.21 -6.89
CA GLN A 51 5.46 -7.34 -5.74
C GLN A 51 4.71 -7.76 -4.46
N SER A 52 3.50 -8.31 -4.62
CA SER A 52 2.62 -8.74 -3.53
C SER A 52 2.11 -10.17 -3.74
N ARG A 53 1.96 -10.87 -2.62
CA ARG A 53 1.47 -12.24 -2.54
C ARG A 53 0.31 -12.28 -1.56
N ILE A 54 -0.74 -13.00 -1.92
CA ILE A 54 -1.88 -13.25 -1.05
C ILE A 54 -2.19 -14.74 -1.06
N CYS A 55 -2.36 -15.32 0.12
CA CYS A 55 -2.67 -16.74 0.29
C CYS A 55 -3.99 -16.90 1.02
N TYR A 56 -4.77 -17.88 0.62
CA TYR A 56 -5.99 -18.29 1.30
C TYR A 56 -5.86 -19.75 1.71
N VAL A 57 -6.18 -20.03 2.97
CA VAL A 57 -6.18 -21.40 3.51
C VAL A 57 -7.57 -21.68 4.05
N LYS A 58 -8.19 -22.74 3.54
CA LYS A 58 -9.43 -23.29 4.06
C LYS A 58 -9.10 -24.50 4.91
N TYR A 59 -9.46 -24.46 6.19
CA TYR A 59 -9.29 -25.57 7.10
C TYR A 59 -10.52 -26.48 7.10
N TYR A 60 -10.28 -27.74 7.47
CA TYR A 60 -11.37 -28.69 7.71
C TYR A 60 -12.22 -28.25 8.91
N ASP A 61 -11.57 -27.82 9.99
CA ASP A 61 -12.18 -27.35 11.24
C ASP A 61 -12.07 -25.81 11.37
N SER A 62 -13.15 -25.17 11.81
CA SER A 62 -13.18 -23.72 12.03
C SER A 62 -12.42 -23.29 13.28
N THR A 63 -12.19 -24.20 14.24
CA THR A 63 -11.38 -23.88 15.43
C THR A 63 -9.93 -23.55 15.05
N THR A 64 -9.41 -24.17 13.98
CA THR A 64 -8.05 -23.94 13.47
C THR A 64 -7.85 -22.50 12.99
N VAL A 65 -8.92 -21.81 12.57
CA VAL A 65 -8.85 -20.39 12.17
C VAL A 65 -8.42 -19.50 13.34
N ASN A 66 -8.81 -19.82 14.58
CA ASN A 66 -8.38 -19.05 15.75
C ASN A 66 -6.89 -19.27 16.04
N VAL A 67 -6.43 -20.51 15.91
CA VAL A 67 -5.00 -20.84 16.07
C VAL A 67 -4.17 -20.15 14.99
N ALA A 68 -4.65 -20.15 13.75
CA ALA A 68 -3.94 -19.55 12.63
C ALA A 68 -3.81 -18.02 12.72
N GLN A 69 -4.77 -17.32 13.34
CA GLN A 69 -4.68 -15.88 13.58
C GLN A 69 -3.46 -15.51 14.45
N HIS A 70 -3.02 -16.39 15.35
CA HIS A 70 -1.80 -16.18 16.15
C HIS A 70 -0.51 -16.20 15.34
N MET A 71 -0.56 -16.59 14.06
CA MET A 71 0.59 -16.46 13.16
C MET A 71 0.78 -15.05 12.63
N THR A 72 -0.12 -14.11 12.93
CA THR A 72 0.11 -12.69 12.70
C THR A 72 1.39 -12.24 13.43
N ASN A 73 2.23 -11.45 12.76
CA ASN A 73 3.58 -11.04 13.17
C ASN A 73 4.64 -12.15 13.21
N THR A 74 4.30 -13.38 12.81
CA THR A 74 5.33 -14.41 12.62
C THR A 74 6.13 -14.10 11.37
N VAL A 75 7.46 -13.95 11.52
CA VAL A 75 8.37 -13.70 10.41
C VAL A 75 8.49 -14.97 9.58
N PHE A 76 8.12 -14.88 8.30
CA PHE A 76 8.27 -15.93 7.33
C PHE A 76 9.14 -15.45 6.17
N ILE A 77 10.30 -16.09 6.02
CA ILE A 77 11.40 -15.67 5.14
C ILE A 77 11.99 -14.31 5.59
N ASP A 78 11.42 -13.20 5.14
CA ASP A 78 11.86 -11.83 5.41
C ASP A 78 10.70 -10.88 5.77
N ARG A 79 9.46 -11.38 5.81
CA ARG A 79 8.27 -10.57 6.12
C ARG A 79 7.46 -11.15 7.27
N ALA A 80 6.91 -10.27 8.10
CA ALA A 80 5.97 -10.62 9.15
C ALA A 80 4.58 -10.86 8.55
N LEU A 81 4.04 -12.07 8.71
CA LEU A 81 2.74 -12.44 8.16
C LEU A 81 1.59 -11.66 8.81
N ILE A 82 0.55 -11.39 8.03
CA ILE A 82 -0.73 -10.88 8.53
C ILE A 82 -1.79 -11.95 8.26
N VAL A 83 -2.45 -12.46 9.29
CA VAL A 83 -3.45 -13.54 9.16
C VAL A 83 -4.78 -13.08 9.71
N ILE A 84 -5.80 -13.05 8.86
CA ILE A 84 -7.17 -12.68 9.25
C ILE A 84 -8.21 -13.74 8.87
N PRO A 85 -9.29 -13.86 9.65
CA PRO A 85 -10.42 -14.70 9.28
C PRO A 85 -11.18 -14.08 8.10
N MET A 86 -11.51 -14.90 7.10
CA MET A 86 -12.26 -14.46 5.93
C MET A 86 -13.76 -14.63 6.14
N GLN A 87 -14.51 -13.52 6.19
CA GLN A 87 -15.93 -13.53 6.54
C GLN A 87 -16.82 -14.27 5.52
N SER A 88 -16.43 -14.32 4.24
CA SER A 88 -17.18 -15.04 3.20
C SER A 88 -17.20 -16.55 3.40
N GLY A 89 -16.25 -17.12 4.14
CA GLY A 89 -16.14 -18.57 4.34
C GLY A 89 -15.71 -19.37 3.11
N GLU A 90 -15.46 -18.70 1.98
CA GLU A 90 -15.04 -19.29 0.71
C GLU A 90 -13.81 -18.58 0.14
N ILE A 91 -12.93 -19.36 -0.49
CA ILE A 91 -11.72 -18.84 -1.15
C ILE A 91 -12.13 -18.13 -2.45
N PRO A 92 -11.80 -16.85 -2.64
CA PRO A 92 -12.13 -16.11 -3.84
C PRO A 92 -11.31 -16.58 -5.05
N ASP A 93 -11.80 -16.22 -6.22
CA ASP A 93 -11.08 -16.28 -7.49
C ASP A 93 -9.91 -15.28 -7.52
N GLU A 94 -8.97 -15.51 -8.44
CA GLU A 94 -7.73 -14.73 -8.54
C GLU A 94 -7.98 -13.22 -8.76
N HIS A 95 -8.94 -12.87 -9.63
CA HIS A 95 -9.25 -11.46 -9.91
C HIS A 95 -9.72 -10.72 -8.65
N LYS A 96 -10.66 -11.32 -7.92
CA LYS A 96 -11.17 -10.76 -6.66
C LYS A 96 -10.12 -10.77 -5.56
N ALA A 97 -9.28 -11.80 -5.50
CA ALA A 97 -8.16 -11.88 -4.55
C ALA A 97 -7.12 -10.77 -4.79
N ILE A 98 -6.81 -10.45 -6.04
CA ILE A 98 -5.89 -9.37 -6.40
C ILE A 98 -6.49 -8.02 -6.00
N GLU A 99 -7.77 -7.79 -6.28
CA GLU A 99 -8.48 -6.57 -5.87
C GLU A 99 -8.52 -6.42 -4.34
N MET A 100 -8.75 -7.51 -3.61
CA MET A 100 -8.70 -7.52 -2.14
C MET A 100 -7.28 -7.34 -1.60
N SER A 101 -6.26 -7.79 -2.32
CA SER A 101 -4.87 -7.56 -1.96
C SER A 101 -4.41 -6.13 -2.25
N SER A 102 -4.96 -5.46 -3.28
CA SER A 102 -4.64 -4.07 -3.61
C SER A 102 -5.39 -3.06 -2.75
N ASN A 103 -6.52 -3.47 -2.16
CA ASN A 103 -7.36 -2.63 -1.30
C ASN A 103 -6.96 -2.69 0.19
N GLY A 104 -5.91 -3.43 0.53
CA GLY A 104 -5.45 -3.66 1.89
C GLY A 104 -6.24 -4.74 2.65
N THR A 105 -5.58 -5.41 3.58
CA THR A 105 -6.21 -6.40 4.47
C THR A 105 -6.89 -5.67 5.62
N LEU A 106 -8.22 -5.74 5.72
CA LEU A 106 -8.98 -5.11 6.80
C LEU A 106 -8.82 -5.93 8.10
N VAL A 107 -7.74 -5.69 8.86
CA VAL A 107 -7.56 -6.28 10.19
C VAL A 107 -8.24 -5.38 11.23
N PRO A 108 -9.17 -5.89 12.06
CA PRO A 108 -9.68 -5.13 13.20
C PRO A 108 -8.53 -4.83 14.18
N GLY A 109 -8.23 -3.54 14.40
CA GLY A 109 -7.17 -3.08 15.31
C GLY A 109 -5.75 -3.01 14.72
N LEU A 110 -5.54 -3.52 13.51
CA LEU A 110 -4.34 -3.30 12.70
C LEU A 110 -4.79 -2.75 11.36
N THR A 111 -5.41 -1.57 11.38
CA THR A 111 -5.60 -0.81 10.17
C THR A 111 -4.23 -0.34 9.71
N THR A 112 -3.55 -1.13 8.86
CA THR A 112 -2.76 -0.50 7.82
C THR A 112 -3.78 0.26 6.98
N ILE A 113 -4.07 1.51 7.37
CA ILE A 113 -4.71 2.46 6.50
C ILE A 113 -3.70 2.60 5.37
N GLU A 114 -3.79 1.73 4.36
CA GLU A 114 -3.09 2.01 3.12
C GLU A 114 -3.58 3.41 2.71
N PRO A 115 -2.68 4.36 2.46
CA PRO A 115 -3.01 5.77 2.39
C PRO A 115 -3.93 6.14 1.22
N ARG A 116 -5.20 5.76 1.28
CA ARG A 116 -6.17 6.11 0.25
C ARG A 116 -6.25 7.62 0.15
N LEU A 117 -6.06 8.13 -1.07
CA LEU A 117 -6.35 9.54 -1.33
C LEU A 117 -7.75 9.86 -0.78
N PRO A 118 -7.91 10.99 -0.07
CA PRO A 118 -9.22 11.43 0.38
C PRO A 118 -10.23 11.44 -0.76
N ALA A 119 -11.50 11.12 -0.48
CA ALA A 119 -12.53 10.93 -1.50
C ALA A 119 -12.81 12.16 -2.39
N HIS A 120 -12.35 13.35 -1.99
CA HIS A 120 -12.45 14.58 -2.76
C HIS A 120 -11.33 14.73 -3.82
N ILE A 121 -10.28 13.92 -3.74
CA ILE A 121 -9.17 13.90 -4.69
C ILE A 121 -9.45 12.84 -5.74
N ILE A 122 -9.57 13.26 -7.00
CA ILE A 122 -10.04 12.42 -8.11
C ILE A 122 -8.92 12.24 -9.12
N ASN A 123 -8.57 10.98 -9.41
CA ASN A 123 -7.65 10.63 -10.49
C ASN A 123 -8.43 10.33 -11.77
N THR A 124 -7.99 10.90 -12.89
CA THR A 124 -8.58 10.70 -14.22
C THR A 124 -7.49 10.36 -15.24
N LEU A 125 -7.77 9.44 -16.15
CA LEU A 125 -6.91 9.14 -17.29
C LEU A 125 -7.25 10.10 -18.43
N GLU A 126 -6.29 10.94 -18.80
CA GLU A 126 -6.40 11.89 -19.90
C GLU A 126 -5.45 11.55 -21.04
N GLY A 127 -5.83 11.93 -22.25
CA GLY A 127 -5.07 11.70 -23.47
C GLY A 127 -5.46 10.44 -24.24
N ALA A 128 -4.82 10.25 -25.39
CA ALA A 128 -5.00 9.09 -26.26
C ALA A 128 -3.75 8.19 -26.21
N PRO A 129 -3.89 6.86 -26.33
CA PRO A 129 -2.74 5.96 -26.42
C PRO A 129 -1.81 6.37 -27.58
N PRO A 130 -0.48 6.39 -27.40
CA PRO A 130 0.28 5.96 -26.21
C PRO A 130 0.55 7.06 -25.18
N SER A 131 0.08 8.29 -25.40
CA SER A 131 0.38 9.47 -24.58
C SER A 131 -0.61 9.69 -23.42
N GLN A 132 -1.14 8.61 -22.85
CA GLN A 132 -2.06 8.70 -21.72
C GLN A 132 -1.31 9.07 -20.43
N VAL A 133 -1.92 9.96 -19.66
CA VAL A 133 -1.41 10.40 -18.35
C VAL A 133 -2.52 10.41 -17.32
N ILE A 134 -2.14 10.29 -16.06
CA ILE A 134 -3.04 10.41 -14.92
C ILE A 134 -3.00 11.85 -14.42
N GLN A 135 -4.15 12.51 -14.48
CA GLN A 135 -4.38 13.80 -13.87
C GLN A 135 -5.10 13.65 -12.54
N THR A 136 -4.68 14.44 -11.55
CA THR A 136 -5.28 14.42 -10.22
C THR A 136 -5.89 15.77 -9.94
N TYR A 137 -7.19 15.77 -9.66
CA TYR A 137 -7.96 16.95 -9.33
C TYR A 137 -8.28 16.96 -7.84
N ASP A 138 -7.93 18.04 -7.15
CA ASP A 138 -8.34 18.32 -5.78
C ASP A 138 -9.03 19.70 -5.72
N PRO A 139 -10.35 19.74 -5.41
CA PRO A 139 -11.09 20.99 -5.25
C PRO A 139 -10.46 21.98 -4.27
N LYS A 140 -9.79 21.50 -3.21
CA LYS A 140 -9.21 22.36 -2.17
C LYS A 140 -7.93 23.05 -2.65
N ILE A 141 -7.07 22.34 -3.38
CA ILE A 141 -5.88 22.91 -4.02
C ILE A 141 -6.29 24.01 -5.00
N VAL A 142 -7.31 23.75 -5.81
CA VAL A 142 -7.84 24.73 -6.77
C VAL A 142 -8.46 25.94 -6.06
N ALA A 143 -9.28 25.71 -5.03
CA ALA A 143 -9.89 26.80 -4.26
C ALA A 143 -8.85 27.68 -3.53
N ALA A 144 -7.72 27.10 -3.12
CA ALA A 144 -6.59 27.82 -2.54
C ALA A 144 -5.72 28.57 -3.57
N GLY A 145 -5.99 28.42 -4.87
CA GLY A 145 -5.20 29.03 -5.94
C GLY A 145 -3.79 28.44 -6.07
N LEU A 146 -3.57 27.22 -5.58
CA LEU A 146 -2.28 26.56 -5.59
C LEU A 146 -2.05 25.77 -6.90
N PRO A 147 -0.78 25.46 -7.23
CA PRO A 147 -0.45 24.65 -8.39
C PRO A 147 -1.15 23.28 -8.34
N GLN A 148 -1.70 22.86 -9.48
CA GLN A 148 -2.27 21.52 -9.61
C GLN A 148 -1.18 20.45 -9.58
N TYR A 149 -1.62 19.23 -9.23
CA TYR A 149 -0.76 18.07 -9.22
C TYR A 149 -0.16 17.80 -10.61
N PRO A 150 1.13 17.42 -10.69
CA PRO A 150 1.77 17.12 -11.97
C PRO A 150 1.17 15.88 -12.62
N ALA A 151 1.16 15.81 -13.96
CA ALA A 151 0.72 14.63 -14.68
C ALA A 151 1.62 13.42 -14.36
N LEU A 152 1.03 12.26 -14.13
CA LEU A 152 1.76 11.01 -13.87
C LEU A 152 1.63 10.01 -15.03
N PRO A 153 2.61 9.11 -15.25
CA PRO A 153 2.47 8.05 -16.24
C PRO A 153 1.27 7.15 -15.97
N ALA A 154 0.52 6.79 -17.02
CA ALA A 154 -0.64 5.89 -16.93
C ALA A 154 -0.31 4.47 -16.41
N ALA A 155 0.96 4.07 -16.44
CA ALA A 155 1.43 2.78 -15.95
C ALA A 155 1.67 2.73 -14.43
N TYR A 156 1.54 3.86 -13.71
CA TYR A 156 1.73 3.88 -12.26
C TYR A 156 0.54 3.23 -11.54
N ASP A 157 0.86 2.41 -10.54
CA ASP A 157 -0.15 1.86 -9.63
C ASP A 157 -0.57 2.87 -8.56
N SER A 158 -1.71 2.62 -7.91
CA SER A 158 -2.30 3.54 -6.92
C SER A 158 -1.35 3.95 -5.79
N ARG A 159 -0.49 3.04 -5.32
CA ARG A 159 0.41 3.33 -4.20
C ARG A 159 1.50 4.32 -4.61
N LYS A 160 2.06 4.16 -5.81
CA LYS A 160 3.01 5.14 -6.37
C LYS A 160 2.36 6.49 -6.59
N ILE A 161 1.11 6.51 -7.06
CA ILE A 161 0.37 7.76 -7.23
C ILE A 161 0.23 8.46 -5.86
N GLU A 162 -0.26 7.75 -4.85
CA GLU A 162 -0.44 8.26 -3.48
C GLU A 162 0.85 8.77 -2.84
N GLU A 163 1.96 8.06 -3.00
CA GLU A 163 3.28 8.50 -2.55
C GLU A 163 3.68 9.81 -3.23
N VAL A 164 3.56 9.89 -4.55
CA VAL A 164 3.90 11.10 -5.31
C VAL A 164 2.97 12.27 -4.97
N ARG A 165 1.68 12.04 -4.69
CA ARG A 165 0.73 13.09 -4.29
C ARG A 165 0.94 13.61 -2.88
N ARG A 166 1.70 12.89 -2.04
CA ARG A 166 2.14 13.32 -0.70
C ARG A 166 3.55 13.91 -0.66
N THR A 167 4.25 13.88 -1.79
CA THR A 167 5.62 14.35 -1.89
C THR A 167 5.69 15.76 -2.47
N LEU A 168 6.36 16.65 -1.75
CA LEU A 168 6.68 18.01 -2.16
C LEU A 168 8.09 18.05 -2.77
N LEU A 169 8.23 18.82 -3.85
CA LEU A 169 9.52 19.16 -4.43
C LEU A 169 9.97 20.52 -3.88
N LEU A 170 11.07 20.53 -3.16
CA LEU A 170 11.74 21.73 -2.69
C LEU A 170 12.88 22.07 -3.64
N ILE A 171 12.87 23.29 -4.15
CA ILE A 171 13.88 23.80 -5.09
C ILE A 171 14.67 24.90 -4.38
N ASP A 172 15.97 24.94 -4.64
CA ASP A 172 16.88 25.95 -4.11
C ASP A 172 16.95 25.98 -2.57
N VAL A 173 17.10 24.80 -1.97
CA VAL A 173 17.20 24.65 -0.50
C VAL A 173 18.53 25.15 0.08
N GLY A 174 19.47 25.56 -0.77
CA GLY A 174 20.74 26.18 -0.37
C GLY A 174 21.55 25.37 0.66
N ALA A 175 21.95 26.04 1.75
CA ALA A 175 22.75 25.42 2.82
C ALA A 175 21.90 24.87 3.98
N LEU A 176 20.57 24.81 3.84
CA LEU A 176 19.69 24.30 4.88
C LEU A 176 19.99 22.83 5.17
N THR A 177 20.00 22.50 6.45
CA THR A 177 20.13 21.11 6.91
C THR A 177 18.80 20.38 6.79
N GLN A 178 18.85 19.05 6.70
CA GLN A 178 17.65 18.21 6.70
C GLN A 178 16.74 18.52 7.91
N GLN A 179 17.32 18.68 9.11
CA GLN A 179 16.55 18.96 10.32
C GLN A 179 15.83 20.31 10.24
N GLN A 180 16.50 21.35 9.73
CA GLN A 180 15.87 22.68 9.59
C GLN A 180 14.67 22.65 8.64
N ILE A 181 14.76 21.88 7.55
CA ILE A 181 13.65 21.74 6.61
C ILE A 181 12.52 20.95 7.26
N ILE A 182 12.81 19.82 7.94
CA ILE A 182 11.81 19.03 8.66
C ILE A 182 11.11 19.90 9.71
N ASP A 183 11.86 20.62 10.55
CA ASP A 183 11.31 21.48 11.59
C ASP A 183 10.37 22.55 11.02
N HIS A 184 10.71 23.10 9.85
CA HIS A 184 9.86 24.07 9.17
C HIS A 184 8.54 23.45 8.70
N PHE A 185 8.59 22.31 8.00
CA PHE A 185 7.40 21.66 7.43
C PHE A 185 6.56 20.89 8.44
N CYS A 186 7.10 20.55 9.61
CA CYS A 186 6.35 19.99 10.73
C CYS A 186 5.19 20.89 11.20
N GLN A 187 5.23 22.20 10.89
CA GLN A 187 4.13 23.13 11.15
C GLN A 187 2.87 22.80 10.33
N ALA A 188 3.02 22.20 9.15
CA ALA A 188 1.93 21.79 8.29
C ALA A 188 1.39 20.39 8.66
N GLY A 189 2.25 19.50 9.16
CA GLY A 189 1.91 18.15 9.61
C GLY A 189 3.16 17.28 9.73
N GLU A 190 2.97 16.02 10.12
CA GLU A 190 4.08 15.07 10.27
C GLU A 190 4.77 14.78 8.93
N VAL A 191 6.11 14.81 8.95
CA VAL A 191 6.97 14.51 7.80
C VAL A 191 7.41 13.05 7.91
N ASN A 192 7.13 12.25 6.88
CA ASN A 192 7.51 10.84 6.83
C ASN A 192 9.00 10.69 6.52
N TYR A 193 9.47 11.34 5.46
CA TYR A 193 10.89 11.40 5.15
C TYR A 193 11.27 12.64 4.32
N LEU A 194 12.55 12.98 4.34
CA LEU A 194 13.18 13.99 3.50
C LEU A 194 14.39 13.38 2.81
N ARG A 195 14.52 13.61 1.50
CA ARG A 195 15.68 13.18 0.71
C ARG A 195 16.21 14.31 -0.15
N PHE A 196 17.47 14.70 0.07
CA PHE A 196 18.17 15.58 -0.88
C PHE A 196 18.37 14.86 -2.21
N CYS A 197 18.20 15.60 -3.31
CA CYS A 197 18.46 15.11 -4.64
C CYS A 197 19.76 15.73 -5.13
N ASP A 198 20.74 14.86 -5.43
CA ASP A 198 22.03 15.26 -5.96
C ASP A 198 22.18 14.72 -7.38
N ARG A 199 22.50 15.59 -8.33
CA ARG A 199 23.01 15.22 -9.66
C ARG A 199 24.20 16.10 -9.97
N ASP A 200 25.22 15.56 -10.63
CA ASP A 200 26.49 16.25 -10.90
C ASP A 200 26.33 17.55 -11.72
N ILE A 201 25.20 17.72 -12.41
CA ILE A 201 24.88 18.85 -13.29
C ILE A 201 24.03 19.92 -12.60
N ASP A 202 23.49 19.62 -11.41
CA ASP A 202 22.54 20.51 -10.74
C ASP A 202 23.28 21.68 -10.09
N GLN A 203 22.92 22.91 -10.49
CA GLN A 203 23.45 24.13 -9.90
C GLN A 203 22.73 24.52 -8.59
N LEU A 204 21.52 24.00 -8.41
CA LEU A 204 20.66 24.22 -7.25
C LEU A 204 20.56 22.93 -6.45
N LYS A 205 20.37 23.06 -5.15
CA LYS A 205 20.05 21.91 -4.29
C LYS A 205 18.55 21.70 -4.25
N TYR A 206 18.15 20.44 -4.37
CA TYR A 206 16.76 20.02 -4.34
C TYR A 206 16.52 19.06 -3.18
N ALA A 207 15.29 19.01 -2.70
CA ALA A 207 14.86 17.98 -1.78
C ALA A 207 13.45 17.48 -2.12
N LEU A 208 13.22 16.20 -1.89
CA LEU A 208 11.89 15.60 -1.87
C LEU A 208 11.49 15.43 -0.41
N LEU A 209 10.31 15.92 -0.07
CA LEU A 209 9.76 15.85 1.29
C LEU A 209 8.39 15.18 1.23
N GLU A 210 8.27 13.98 1.80
CA GLU A 210 6.99 13.27 1.87
C GLU A 210 6.28 13.58 3.19
N MET A 211 5.04 14.05 3.09
CA MET A 211 4.15 14.20 4.24
C MET A 211 3.50 12.86 4.59
N THR A 212 3.32 12.57 5.88
CA THR A 212 2.62 11.35 6.32
C THR A 212 1.17 11.34 5.83
N GLU A 213 0.48 12.47 5.99
CA GLU A 213 -0.94 12.64 5.69
C GLU A 213 -1.16 13.52 4.45
N GLN A 214 -2.10 13.13 3.58
CA GLN A 214 -2.42 13.88 2.35
C GLN A 214 -2.94 15.29 2.64
N GLU A 215 -3.69 15.48 3.74
CA GLU A 215 -4.23 16.80 4.11
C GLU A 215 -3.13 17.81 4.47
N SER A 216 -1.96 17.33 4.91
CA SER A 216 -0.82 18.17 5.28
C SER A 216 -0.15 18.80 4.06
N VAL A 217 -0.30 18.19 2.88
CA VAL A 217 0.27 18.71 1.61
C VAL A 217 -0.27 20.10 1.29
N LEU A 218 -1.58 20.30 1.45
CA LEU A 218 -2.23 21.59 1.18
C LEU A 218 -1.63 22.69 2.07
N LYS A 219 -1.46 22.41 3.37
CA LYS A 219 -0.89 23.35 4.34
C LYS A 219 0.58 23.61 4.07
N ALA A 220 1.33 22.58 3.71
CA ALA A 220 2.75 22.68 3.42
C ALA A 220 3.03 23.51 2.17
N LEU A 221 2.17 23.45 1.14
CA LEU A 221 2.25 24.31 -0.04
C LEU A 221 1.96 25.80 0.24
N GLN A 222 1.41 26.12 1.43
CA GLN A 222 1.09 27.50 1.83
C GLN A 222 2.16 28.13 2.75
N LEU A 223 3.18 27.36 3.16
CA LEU A 223 4.34 27.86 3.90
C LEU A 223 5.30 28.59 2.95
#